data_AF-A0A498I265-F1
#
_entry.id   AF-A0A498I265-F1
#
_cell.length_a   1.000
_cell.length_b   1.000
_cell.length_c   1.000
_cell.angle_alpha   90.00
_cell.angle_beta   90.00
_cell.angle_gamma   90.00
#
_symmetry.space_group_name_H-M   'P 1'
#
loop_
_entity.id
_entity.type
_entity.pdbx_description
1 polymer ?
#
loop_
_entity_poly.entity_id
_entity_poly.type
_entity_poly.pdbx_seq_one_letter_code
_entity_poly.pdbx_strand_id
1 'polypeptide(L)'
;MLSFHSQANDPLLVPSINHGPERKKANDQPAFNWALDNKLVNKVDLYLLPHAAFPTGGLYFKNKTWVRETKGMHVIIHNNYILGFEKKIKRFHDYDLWLVDDHVG
;
A
#
# COMPACT_ATOMS: atom_id res chain seq x y z
N MET A 1 32.63 23.07 40.48
CA MET A 1 31.62 24.03 40.97
C MET A 1 31.25 24.95 39.83
N LEU A 2 30.12 24.68 39.20
CA LEU A 2 29.18 25.65 38.63
C LEU A 2 27.92 24.83 38.34
N SER A 3 26.95 25.04 39.23
CA SER A 3 25.66 24.38 39.28
C SER A 3 24.70 25.19 38.42
N PHE A 4 23.83 24.52 37.68
CA PHE A 4 22.53 25.07 37.31
C PHE A 4 21.47 24.02 37.61
N HIS A 5 20.66 24.31 38.62
CA HIS A 5 19.40 23.66 38.96
C HIS A 5 18.26 24.63 38.61
N SER A 6 17.19 24.13 37.98
CA SER A 6 15.76 24.36 38.31
C SER A 6 14.91 23.92 37.11
N GLN A 7 14.37 22.70 37.13
CA GLN A 7 12.95 22.34 37.43
C GLN A 7 11.89 22.87 36.44
N ALA A 8 11.24 21.93 35.73
CA ALA A 8 9.78 21.76 35.77
C ALA A 8 9.40 20.41 35.13
N ASN A 9 8.48 19.71 35.79
CA ASN A 9 7.85 18.46 35.36
C ASN A 9 6.89 18.71 34.20
N ASP A 10 6.88 17.84 33.18
CA ASP A 10 5.75 17.72 32.24
C ASP A 10 5.42 16.23 32.00
N PRO A 11 4.24 15.74 32.43
CA PRO A 11 3.92 14.32 32.43
C PRO A 11 3.08 13.92 31.20
N LEU A 12 3.71 13.69 30.04
CA LEU A 12 3.08 12.93 28.93
C LEU A 12 4.13 12.15 28.13
N LEU A 13 4.61 11.05 28.71
CA LEU A 13 5.25 9.97 27.96
C LEU A 13 4.17 9.21 27.17
N VAL A 14 3.82 9.71 25.99
CA VAL A 14 3.31 8.83 24.92
C VAL A 14 4.53 8.11 24.33
N PRO A 15 4.61 6.77 24.35
CA PRO A 15 5.71 6.05 23.74
C PRO A 15 5.70 6.34 22.25
N SER A 16 6.67 7.15 21.79
CA SER A 16 6.99 7.25 20.37
C SER A 16 7.30 5.84 19.88
N ILE A 17 6.51 5.34 18.93
CA ILE A 17 6.69 4.02 18.34
C ILE A 17 8.05 4.07 17.63
N ASN A 18 9.07 3.54 18.30
CA ASN A 18 10.41 3.41 17.75
C ASN A 18 10.29 2.56 16.47
N HIS A 19 10.32 3.23 15.32
CA HIS A 19 10.54 2.57 14.05
C HIS A 19 11.96 2.00 14.16
N GLY A 20 12.05 0.67 14.30
CA GLY A 20 13.32 -0.04 14.15
C GLY A 20 14.01 0.41 12.85
N PRO A 21 15.35 0.23 12.71
CA PRO A 21 16.10 0.81 11.61
C PRO A 21 15.39 0.54 10.29
N GLU A 22 14.99 1.61 9.60
CA GLU A 22 14.38 1.53 8.28
C GLU A 22 15.32 0.69 7.40
N ARG A 23 14.96 -0.57 7.17
CA ARG A 23 15.55 -1.29 6.03
C ARG A 23 15.13 -0.45 4.84
N LYS A 24 16.11 0.18 4.16
CA LYS A 24 15.86 0.86 2.88
C LYS A 24 14.94 -0.04 2.08
N LYS A 25 13.71 0.43 1.81
CA LYS A 25 12.73 -0.33 1.01
C LYS A 25 13.41 -0.62 -0.32
N ALA A 26 13.98 -1.82 -0.45
CA ALA A 26 14.48 -2.29 -1.71
C ALA A 26 13.27 -2.36 -2.63
N ASN A 27 13.36 -1.70 -3.79
CA ASN A 27 12.29 -1.71 -4.76
C ASN A 27 12.23 -3.12 -5.35
N ASP A 28 11.27 -3.90 -4.89
CA ASP A 28 11.09 -5.31 -5.22
C ASP A 28 10.60 -5.50 -6.66
N GLN A 29 9.79 -4.57 -7.16
CA GLN A 29 9.22 -4.62 -8.51
C GLN A 29 10.29 -4.64 -9.63
N PRO A 30 11.30 -3.73 -9.67
CA PRO A 30 12.38 -3.83 -10.65
C PRO A 30 13.25 -5.09 -10.50
N ALA A 31 13.52 -5.51 -9.27
CA ALA A 31 14.33 -6.69 -9.01
C ALA A 31 13.62 -7.97 -9.51
N PHE A 32 12.32 -8.06 -9.28
CA PHE A 32 11.47 -9.13 -9.77
C PHE A 32 11.42 -9.15 -11.30
N ASN A 33 11.17 -8.00 -11.93
CA ASN A 33 11.15 -7.89 -13.40
C ASN A 33 12.50 -8.33 -14.01
N TRP A 34 13.61 -7.88 -13.44
CA TRP A 34 14.94 -8.31 -13.90
C TRP A 34 15.15 -9.82 -13.80
N ALA A 35 14.71 -10.44 -12.70
CA ALA A 35 14.83 -11.88 -12.51
C ALA A 35 13.98 -12.67 -13.53
N LEU A 36 12.76 -12.22 -13.82
CA LEU A 36 11.94 -12.80 -14.88
C LEU A 36 12.65 -12.71 -16.24
N ASP A 37 13.12 -11.53 -16.60
CA ASP A 37 13.69 -11.25 -17.92
C ASP A 37 15.09 -11.87 -18.14
N ASN A 38 15.84 -12.16 -17.08
CA ASN A 38 17.26 -12.55 -17.22
C ASN A 38 17.62 -13.89 -16.58
N LYS A 39 16.82 -14.40 -15.64
CA LYS A 39 17.16 -15.63 -14.87
C LYS A 39 16.17 -16.76 -15.08
N LEU A 40 14.92 -16.42 -15.37
CA LEU A 40 13.82 -17.38 -15.44
C LEU A 40 13.24 -17.56 -16.85
N VAL A 41 13.81 -16.89 -17.86
CA VAL A 41 13.44 -17.07 -19.28
C VAL A 41 13.48 -18.56 -19.63
N ASN A 42 12.36 -19.07 -20.17
CA ASN A 42 12.13 -20.46 -20.53
C ASN A 42 12.18 -21.48 -19.36
N LYS A 43 12.17 -21.01 -18.11
CA LYS A 43 12.12 -21.86 -16.91
C LYS A 43 10.80 -21.77 -16.15
N VAL A 44 9.96 -20.80 -16.51
CA VAL A 44 8.65 -20.57 -15.90
C VAL A 44 7.64 -20.23 -16.99
N ASP A 45 6.41 -20.68 -16.81
CA ASP A 45 5.29 -20.24 -17.62
C ASP A 45 4.80 -18.88 -17.11
N LEU A 46 4.69 -17.92 -18.03
CA LEU A 46 4.26 -16.57 -17.69
C LEU A 46 2.78 -16.39 -18.05
N TYR A 47 1.98 -16.05 -17.04
CA TYR A 47 0.57 -15.72 -17.21
C TYR A 47 0.33 -14.25 -16.89
N LEU A 48 -0.32 -13.55 -17.82
CA LEU A 48 -0.77 -12.18 -17.58
C LEU A 48 -2.10 -12.20 -16.84
N LEU A 49 -2.14 -11.47 -15.72
CA LEU A 49 -3.37 -11.29 -14.98
C LEU A 49 -4.32 -10.35 -15.76
N PRO A 50 -5.60 -10.72 -15.96
CA PRO A 50 -6.53 -9.89 -16.69
C PRO A 50 -6.79 -8.56 -16.00
N HIS A 51 -6.69 -7.44 -16.73
CA HIS A 51 -6.95 -6.11 -16.16
C HIS A 51 -8.39 -5.94 -15.63
N ALA A 52 -9.36 -6.66 -16.20
CA ALA A 52 -10.73 -6.67 -15.68
C ALA A 52 -10.79 -7.20 -14.24
N ALA A 53 -9.97 -8.20 -13.90
CA ALA A 53 -9.90 -8.77 -12.56
C ALA A 53 -8.92 -8.03 -11.64
N PHE A 54 -7.81 -7.52 -12.20
CA PHE A 54 -6.71 -6.88 -11.46
C PHE A 54 -6.38 -5.49 -12.01
N PRO A 55 -7.30 -4.51 -11.92
CA PRO A 55 -7.06 -3.18 -12.46
C PRO A 55 -6.02 -2.41 -11.65
N THR A 56 -5.26 -1.56 -12.35
CA THR A 56 -4.47 -0.51 -11.70
C THR A 56 -5.41 0.54 -11.08
N GLY A 57 -4.95 1.24 -10.05
CA GLY A 57 -5.76 2.28 -9.41
C GLY A 57 -6.08 3.42 -10.37
N GLY A 58 -5.15 3.77 -11.27
CA GLY A 58 -5.38 4.78 -12.29
C GLY A 58 -6.55 4.42 -13.22
N LEU A 59 -6.63 3.16 -13.66
CA LEU A 59 -7.70 2.67 -14.52
C LEU A 59 -9.05 2.69 -13.78
N TYR A 60 -9.08 2.12 -12.57
CA TYR A 60 -10.31 2.01 -11.79
C TYR A 60 -10.85 3.38 -11.34
N PHE A 61 -10.01 4.22 -10.72
CA PHE A 61 -10.50 5.47 -10.11
C PHE A 61 -10.76 6.61 -11.10
N LYS A 62 -10.27 6.52 -12.35
CA LYS A 62 -10.46 7.57 -13.36
C LYS A 62 -11.44 7.20 -14.46
N ASN A 63 -11.45 5.95 -14.91
CA ASN A 63 -12.21 5.56 -16.09
C ASN A 63 -13.58 4.98 -15.70
N LYS A 64 -14.56 5.87 -15.49
CA LYS A 64 -15.92 5.49 -15.10
C LYS A 64 -16.63 4.59 -16.11
N THR A 65 -16.39 4.79 -17.40
CA THR A 65 -16.99 3.95 -18.46
C THR A 65 -16.48 2.52 -18.34
N TRP A 66 -15.16 2.35 -18.25
CA TRP A 66 -14.55 1.03 -18.11
C TRP A 66 -15.03 0.31 -16.85
N VAL A 67 -15.03 0.98 -15.68
CA VAL A 67 -15.52 0.38 -14.41
C VAL A 67 -16.97 -0.09 -14.52
N ARG A 68 -17.81 0.66 -15.24
CA ARG A 68 -19.21 0.27 -15.46
C ARG A 68 -19.30 -0.99 -16.33
N GLU A 69 -18.51 -1.07 -17.39
CA GLU A 69 -18.49 -2.20 -18.32
C GLU A 69 -17.94 -3.48 -17.68
N THR A 70 -16.99 -3.35 -16.76
CA THR A 70 -16.34 -4.48 -16.07
C THR A 70 -16.88 -4.73 -14.66
N LYS A 71 -18.04 -4.16 -14.33
CA LYS A 71 -18.63 -4.27 -13.00
C LYS A 71 -18.84 -5.74 -12.64
N GLY A 72 -18.39 -6.13 -11.44
CA GLY A 72 -18.49 -7.51 -10.94
C GLY A 72 -17.36 -8.45 -11.39
N MET A 73 -16.44 -7.99 -12.26
CA MET A 73 -15.27 -8.77 -12.67
C MET A 73 -14.05 -8.54 -11.77
N HIS A 74 -14.06 -7.46 -11.00
CA HIS A 74 -12.93 -7.02 -10.18
C HIS A 74 -12.71 -7.93 -8.98
N VAL A 75 -11.50 -8.50 -8.86
CA VAL A 75 -11.10 -9.34 -7.72
C VAL A 75 -10.24 -8.53 -6.75
N ILE A 76 -9.22 -7.82 -7.24
CA ILE A 76 -8.35 -6.96 -6.43
C ILE A 76 -8.05 -5.67 -7.20
N ILE A 77 -8.24 -4.52 -6.56
CA ILE A 77 -7.93 -3.20 -7.14
C ILE A 77 -6.64 -2.67 -6.53
N HIS A 78 -5.67 -2.33 -7.37
CA HIS A 78 -4.40 -1.80 -6.87
C HIS A 78 -4.53 -0.32 -6.44
N ASN A 79 -4.23 0.01 -5.18
CA ASN A 79 -4.22 1.41 -4.70
C ASN A 79 -2.92 2.19 -5.02
N ASN A 80 -2.30 1.96 -6.18
CA ASN A 80 -1.03 2.60 -6.57
C ASN A 80 -1.18 4.05 -7.04
N TYR A 81 -2.39 4.56 -7.18
CA TYR A 81 -2.64 5.90 -7.70
C TYR A 81 -2.49 7.04 -6.66
N ILE A 82 -2.21 6.73 -5.39
CA ILE A 82 -1.93 7.75 -4.37
C ILE A 82 -0.79 7.35 -3.46
N LEU A 83 -0.11 8.37 -2.96
CA LEU A 83 0.95 8.25 -1.96
C LEU A 83 0.39 8.57 -0.58
N GLY A 84 0.98 7.96 0.45
CA GLY A 84 0.56 8.11 1.84
C GLY A 84 -0.44 7.05 2.29
N PHE A 85 -0.20 6.47 3.46
CA PHE A 85 -1.00 5.38 4.03
C PHE A 85 -2.44 5.81 4.31
N GLU A 86 -2.63 6.92 5.04
CA GLU A 86 -3.96 7.46 5.36
C GLU A 86 -4.80 7.75 4.12
N LYS A 87 -4.18 8.33 3.09
CA LYS A 87 -4.86 8.65 1.83
C LYS A 87 -5.28 7.38 1.07
N LYS A 88 -4.51 6.30 1.19
CA LYS A 88 -4.86 5.00 0.60
C LYS A 88 -6.05 4.37 1.33
N ILE A 89 -6.01 4.33 2.66
CA ILE A 89 -7.11 3.82 3.50
C ILE A 89 -8.38 4.61 3.22
N LYS A 90 -8.33 5.95 3.35
CA LYS A 90 -9.48 6.81 3.10
C LYS A 90 -10.13 6.55 1.75
N ARG A 91 -9.34 6.38 0.69
CA ARG A 91 -9.88 6.08 -0.64
C ARG A 91 -10.67 4.77 -0.68
N PHE A 92 -10.18 3.72 -0.04
CA PHE A 92 -10.89 2.44 -0.05
C PHE A 92 -12.20 2.55 0.71
N HIS A 93 -12.26 3.29 1.82
CA HIS A 93 -13.53 3.62 2.48
C HIS A 93 -14.45 4.47 1.61
N ASP A 94 -13.95 5.55 0.99
CA ASP A 94 -14.75 6.47 0.16
C ASP A 94 -15.42 5.76 -1.04
N TYR A 95 -14.86 4.64 -1.50
CA TYR A 95 -15.36 3.85 -2.63
C TYR A 95 -16.06 2.54 -2.21
N ASP A 96 -16.25 2.32 -0.91
CA ASP A 96 -16.83 1.08 -0.37
C ASP A 96 -16.06 -0.19 -0.81
N LEU A 97 -14.74 -0.08 -0.83
CA LEU A 97 -13.79 -1.15 -1.21
C LEU A 97 -12.97 -1.66 -0.03
N TRP A 98 -13.26 -1.18 1.18
CA TRP A 98 -12.60 -1.63 2.39
C TRP A 98 -13.33 -2.87 2.92
N LEU A 99 -12.71 -4.05 2.75
CA LEU A 99 -13.31 -5.35 3.07
C LEU A 99 -12.89 -5.91 4.44
N VAL A 100 -12.26 -5.10 5.29
CA VAL A 100 -11.97 -5.54 6.67
C VAL A 100 -13.31 -5.59 7.39
N ASP A 101 -13.71 -6.79 7.79
CA ASP A 101 -14.85 -6.98 8.67
C ASP A 101 -14.51 -6.30 10.01
N ASP A 102 -15.43 -5.49 10.53
CA ASP A 102 -15.34 -4.97 11.89
C ASP A 102 -15.64 -6.13 12.85
N HIS A 103 -14.76 -7.14 12.87
CA HIS A 103 -14.76 -8.17 13.91
C HIS A 103 -14.27 -7.54 15.21
N VAL A 104 -15.16 -6.74 15.80
CA VAL A 104 -15.15 -6.40 17.22
C VAL A 104 -15.80 -7.60 17.92
N GLY A 105 -14.95 -8.50 18.42
CA GLY A 105 -15.36 -9.50 19.42
C GLY A 105 -15.54 -8.85 20.79
#